data_AF-A0A165YME4-F1
#
_entry.id   AF-A0A165YME4-F1
#
_cell.length_a   1.000
_cell.length_b   1.000
_cell.length_c   1.000
_cell.angle_alpha   90.00
_cell.angle_beta   90.00
_cell.angle_gamma   90.00
#
_symmetry.space_group_name_H-M   'P 1'
#
loop_
_entity.id
_entity.type
_entity.pdbx_description
1 polymer ?
#
loop_
_entity_poly.entity_id
_entity_poly.type
_entity_poly.pdbx_seq_one_letter_code
_entity_poly.pdbx_strand_id
1 'polypeptide(L)'
;MPGAFLVDTVPILKHAPSRFPGVGFKRKAKEWKRHIDETLEAPFNAIKEEIASGVAKPSFAQRCLRDMDPNTDTDYQERIIKGTAGVMYGAGADTSVSFVANFVLAMIQYPAVQRRAQAELDSVLGPDRLPTFDDMPPYHTFLQSPKSATVGRSCCRLQSRTCSRRTIYSCLQSLHRGPNTQESRSNQSSKI
;
A
#
# COMPACT_ATOMS: atom_id res chain seq x y z
N MET A 1 8.45 10.97 -0.12
CA MET A 1 9.69 10.73 -0.90
C MET A 1 10.77 11.65 -0.36
N PRO A 2 11.77 11.13 0.38
CA PRO A 2 12.91 11.94 0.81
C PRO A 2 13.66 12.46 -0.43
N GLY A 3 14.02 13.75 -0.44
CA GLY A 3 14.66 14.42 -1.56
C GLY A 3 13.71 15.21 -2.47
N ALA A 4 12.42 15.29 -2.14
CA ALA A 4 11.45 16.10 -2.87
C ALA A 4 11.65 17.62 -2.65
N PHE A 5 12.38 17.99 -1.60
CA PHE A 5 12.65 19.38 -1.25
C PHE A 5 14.14 19.61 -1.04
N LEU A 6 14.61 20.79 -1.43
CA LEU A 6 16.01 21.21 -1.27
C LEU A 6 16.50 21.21 0.19
N VAL A 7 15.56 21.21 1.15
CA VAL A 7 15.84 21.10 2.59
C VAL A 7 16.33 19.70 3.00
N ASP A 8 16.02 18.66 2.23
CA ASP A 8 16.47 17.29 2.50
C ASP A 8 17.94 17.08 2.10
N THR A 9 18.45 17.90 1.17
CA THR A 9 19.85 17.85 0.68
C THR A 9 20.74 18.94 1.26
N VAL A 10 20.19 20.10 1.63
CA VAL A 10 20.94 21.21 2.27
C VAL A 10 20.24 21.63 3.56
N PRO A 11 20.64 21.08 4.73
CA PRO A 11 19.98 21.31 6.02
C PRO A 11 19.94 22.78 6.45
N ILE A 12 20.90 23.60 5.98
CA ILE A 12 21.00 25.04 6.24
C ILE A 12 19.74 25.80 5.78
N LEU A 13 19.03 25.30 4.76
CA LEU A 13 17.82 25.92 4.24
C LEU A 13 16.63 25.86 5.22
N LYS A 14 16.67 25.03 6.27
CA LYS A 14 15.65 25.01 7.34
C LYS A 14 15.51 26.37 8.03
N HIS A 15 16.60 27.11 8.17
CA HIS A 15 16.65 28.41 8.85
C HIS A 15 16.43 29.61 7.93
N ALA A 16 16.34 29.41 6.61
CA ALA A 16 16.18 30.51 5.66
C ALA A 16 14.82 31.22 5.82
N PRO A 17 14.76 32.56 5.79
CA PRO A 17 13.51 33.31 5.93
C PRO A 17 12.51 32.97 4.81
N SER A 18 11.21 33.01 5.13
CA SER A 18 10.10 32.53 4.28
C SER A 18 9.91 33.28 2.96
N ARG A 19 10.58 34.41 2.75
CA ARG A 19 10.53 35.20 1.50
C ARG A 19 11.66 34.87 0.51
N PHE A 20 12.57 33.94 0.85
CA PHE A 20 13.72 33.64 0.00
C PHE A 20 13.29 32.79 -1.23
N PRO A 21 13.77 33.12 -2.45
CA PRO A 21 13.44 32.35 -3.65
C PRO A 21 13.95 30.91 -3.50
N GLY A 22 13.07 29.92 -3.66
CA GLY A 22 13.36 28.50 -3.42
C GLY A 22 12.82 27.94 -2.08
N VAL A 23 12.31 28.78 -1.18
CA VAL A 23 11.75 28.38 0.13
C VAL A 23 10.24 28.12 0.07
N GLY A 24 9.71 27.79 -1.11
CA GLY A 24 8.30 27.40 -1.31
C GLY A 24 7.88 26.16 -0.51
N PHE A 25 8.85 25.36 -0.03
CA PHE A 25 8.60 24.22 0.85
C PHE A 25 8.01 24.62 2.20
N LYS A 26 8.32 25.82 2.74
CA LYS A 26 7.75 26.26 4.03
C LYS A 26 6.25 26.51 3.93
N ARG A 27 5.78 27.05 2.80
CA ARG A 27 4.34 27.22 2.53
C ARG A 27 3.64 25.86 2.41
N LYS A 28 4.20 24.96 1.60
CA LYS A 28 3.67 23.58 1.45
C LYS A 28 3.68 22.81 2.77
N ALA A 29 4.75 22.91 3.56
CA ALA A 29 4.84 22.27 4.87
C ALA A 29 3.79 22.81 5.85
N LYS A 30 3.50 24.12 5.82
CA LYS A 30 2.44 24.72 6.64
C LYS A 30 1.05 24.21 6.22
N GLU A 31 0.78 24.15 4.92
CA GLU A 31 -0.47 23.61 4.37
C GLU A 31 -0.64 22.12 4.71
N TRP A 32 0.40 21.32 4.51
CA TRP A 32 0.39 19.88 4.82
C TRP A 32 0.25 19.62 6.31
N LYS A 33 0.93 20.42 7.14
CA LYS A 33 0.79 20.33 8.59
C LYS A 33 -0.66 20.57 8.99
N ARG A 34 -1.33 21.59 8.44
CA ARG A 34 -2.75 21.83 8.71
C ARG A 34 -3.60 20.61 8.37
N HIS A 35 -3.40 20.00 7.21
CA HIS A 35 -4.17 18.82 6.82
C HIS A 35 -3.89 17.59 7.68
N ILE A 36 -2.64 17.38 8.09
CA ILE A 36 -2.26 16.32 9.02
C ILE A 36 -2.91 16.57 10.39
N ASP A 37 -2.80 17.79 10.90
CA ASP A 37 -3.39 18.18 12.18
C ASP A 37 -4.92 17.99 12.14
N GLU A 38 -5.62 18.43 11.08
CA GLU A 38 -7.05 18.19 10.90
C GLU A 38 -7.40 16.69 10.87
N THR A 39 -6.62 15.89 10.15
CA THR A 39 -6.86 14.44 9.99
C THR A 39 -6.58 13.66 11.27
N LEU A 40 -5.70 14.15 12.15
CA LEU A 40 -5.32 13.47 13.38
C LEU A 40 -6.04 13.99 14.62
N GLU A 41 -6.22 15.30 14.75
CA GLU A 41 -6.85 15.92 15.92
C GLU A 41 -8.36 15.67 15.96
N ALA A 42 -9.05 15.81 14.83
CA ALA A 42 -10.50 15.63 14.77
C ALA A 42 -10.96 14.25 15.27
N PRO A 43 -10.43 13.11 14.75
CA PRO A 43 -10.85 11.80 15.23
C PRO A 43 -10.35 11.50 16.65
N PHE A 44 -9.20 12.05 17.06
CA PHE A 44 -8.68 11.84 18.40
C PHE A 44 -9.55 12.54 19.46
N ASN A 45 -9.95 13.78 19.20
CA ASN A 45 -10.87 14.53 20.07
C ASN A 45 -12.24 13.87 20.12
N ALA A 46 -12.78 13.42 18.99
CA ALA A 46 -14.05 12.70 18.93
C ALA A 46 -14.03 11.44 19.81
N ILE A 47 -12.96 10.65 19.77
CA ILE A 47 -12.82 9.46 20.62
C ILE A 47 -12.74 9.83 22.11
N LYS A 48 -12.05 10.93 22.48
CA LYS A 48 -12.02 11.39 23.88
C LYS A 48 -13.42 11.77 24.37
N GLU A 49 -14.22 12.44 23.54
CA GLU A 49 -15.61 12.78 23.84
C GLU A 49 -16.50 11.53 23.95
N GLU A 50 -16.34 10.57 23.05
CA GLU A 50 -17.06 9.28 23.10
C GLU A 50 -16.71 8.47 24.35
N ILE A 51 -15.44 8.51 24.79
CA ILE A 51 -15.00 7.85 26.02
C ILE A 51 -15.62 8.53 27.23
N ALA A 52 -15.61 9.86 27.28
CA ALA A 52 -16.20 10.63 28.38
C ALA A 52 -17.72 10.44 28.49
N SER A 53 -18.40 10.26 27.36
CA SER A 53 -19.85 9.98 27.29
C SER A 53 -20.22 8.50 27.44
N GLY A 54 -19.24 7.59 27.53
CA GLY A 54 -19.45 6.17 27.74
C GLY A 54 -19.99 5.40 26.52
N VAL A 55 -20.05 6.01 25.34
CA VAL A 55 -20.53 5.38 24.09
C VAL A 55 -19.39 4.92 23.17
N ALA A 56 -18.13 5.11 23.58
CA ALA A 56 -16.96 4.75 22.78
C ALA A 56 -16.95 3.28 22.37
N LYS A 57 -16.79 3.06 21.06
CA LYS A 57 -16.60 1.73 20.49
C LYS A 57 -15.20 1.20 20.82
N PRO A 58 -15.04 -0.13 20.99
CA PRO A 58 -13.72 -0.74 21.15
C PRO A 58 -12.83 -0.41 19.94
N SER A 59 -11.71 0.26 20.19
CA SER A 59 -10.76 0.68 19.15
C SER A 59 -9.33 0.68 19.69
N PHE A 60 -8.34 0.72 18.80
CA PHE A 60 -6.92 0.82 19.18
C PHE A 60 -6.69 2.05 20.09
N ALA A 61 -7.13 3.23 19.65
CA ALA A 61 -6.97 4.45 20.42
C ALA A 61 -7.70 4.40 21.77
N GLN A 62 -8.92 3.85 21.80
CA GLN A 62 -9.68 3.71 23.06
C GLN A 62 -8.98 2.78 24.06
N ARG A 63 -8.40 1.67 23.61
CA ARG A 63 -7.63 0.76 24.47
C ARG A 63 -6.38 1.45 25.02
N CYS A 64 -5.60 2.10 24.14
CA CYS A 64 -4.39 2.80 24.57
C CYS A 64 -4.66 3.97 25.51
N LEU A 65 -5.77 4.71 25.33
CA LEU A 65 -6.17 5.79 26.23
C LEU A 65 -6.63 5.28 27.60
N ARG A 66 -7.17 4.06 27.69
CA ARG A 66 -7.54 3.44 28.98
C ARG A 66 -6.34 2.89 29.73
N ASP A 67 -5.34 2.41 29.00
CA ASP A 67 -4.15 1.75 29.56
C ASP A 67 -2.98 2.73 29.78
N MET A 68 -3.24 4.04 29.86
CA MET A 68 -2.20 5.05 30.11
C MET A 68 -1.62 4.90 31.52
N ASP A 69 -0.29 5.02 31.63
CA ASP A 69 0.41 4.96 32.91
C ASP A 69 0.24 6.29 33.65
N PRO A 70 -0.32 6.29 34.88
CA PRO A 70 -0.49 7.52 35.66
C PRO A 70 0.84 8.16 36.10
N ASN A 71 1.97 7.45 36.02
CA ASN A 71 3.29 7.96 36.42
C ASN A 71 4.04 8.68 35.28
N THR A 72 3.53 8.55 34.05
CA THR A 72 4.14 9.15 32.86
C THR A 72 3.33 10.35 32.40
N ASP A 73 3.99 11.36 31.83
CA ASP A 73 3.33 12.56 31.30
C ASP A 73 2.18 12.23 30.32
N THR A 74 0.98 12.71 30.63
CA THR A 74 -0.23 12.46 29.85
C THR A 74 -0.12 13.04 28.44
N ASP A 75 0.40 14.26 28.32
CA ASP A 75 0.50 14.94 27.02
C ASP A 75 1.47 14.19 26.09
N TYR A 76 2.57 13.68 26.65
CA TYR A 76 3.49 12.82 25.93
C TYR A 76 2.82 11.53 25.46
N GLN A 77 2.10 10.82 26.34
CA GLN A 77 1.42 9.57 25.99
C GLN A 77 0.36 9.79 24.91
N GLU A 78 -0.50 10.81 25.07
CA GLU A 78 -1.52 11.16 24.07
C GLU A 78 -0.90 11.46 22.71
N ARG A 79 0.23 12.18 22.67
CA ARG A 79 0.95 12.45 21.42
C ARG A 79 1.45 11.17 20.75
N ILE A 80 1.99 10.22 21.51
CA ILE A 80 2.45 8.93 20.98
C ILE A 80 1.29 8.09 20.47
N ILE A 81 0.20 8.01 21.22
CA ILE A 81 -1.01 7.25 20.83
C ILE A 81 -1.59 7.82 19.54
N LYS A 82 -1.80 9.14 19.49
CA LYS A 82 -2.31 9.85 18.31
C LYS A 82 -1.40 9.66 17.10
N GLY A 83 -0.08 9.83 17.28
CA GLY A 83 0.89 9.63 16.21
C GLY A 83 0.90 8.20 15.68
N THR A 84 0.84 7.21 16.56
CA THR A 84 0.82 5.78 16.21
C THR A 84 -0.46 5.42 15.47
N ALA A 85 -1.61 5.85 15.97
CA ALA A 85 -2.91 5.64 15.32
C ALA A 85 -2.94 6.28 13.93
N GLY A 86 -2.40 7.49 13.79
CA GLY A 86 -2.28 8.22 12.54
C GLY A 86 -1.45 7.48 11.49
N VAL A 87 -0.26 7.01 11.88
CA VAL A 87 0.62 6.24 10.98
C VAL A 87 -0.03 4.92 10.57
N MET A 88 -0.64 4.21 11.52
CA MET A 88 -1.32 2.94 11.24
C MET A 88 -2.46 3.12 10.23
N TYR A 89 -3.30 4.13 10.42
CA TYR A 89 -4.38 4.45 9.48
C TYR A 89 -3.85 4.88 8.11
N GLY A 90 -2.89 5.81 8.08
CA GLY A 90 -2.32 6.31 6.83
C GLY A 90 -1.63 5.22 6.01
N ALA A 91 -0.86 4.35 6.65
CA ALA A 91 -0.19 3.23 6.00
C ALA A 91 -1.19 2.21 5.43
N GLY A 92 -2.23 1.87 6.19
CA GLY A 92 -3.26 0.93 5.76
C GLY A 92 -4.11 1.47 4.61
N ALA A 93 -4.50 2.75 4.68
CA ALA A 93 -5.36 3.38 3.68
C ALA A 93 -4.64 3.52 2.32
N ASP A 94 -3.46 4.12 2.29
CA ASP A 94 -2.75 4.43 1.04
C ASP A 94 -2.34 3.17 0.26
N THR A 95 -1.80 2.18 0.98
CA THR A 95 -1.32 0.93 0.36
C THR A 95 -2.46 0.06 -0.14
N SER A 96 -3.55 -0.06 0.62
CA SER A 96 -4.71 -0.86 0.23
C SER A 96 -5.42 -0.29 -1.00
N VAL A 97 -5.62 1.04 -1.03
CA VAL A 97 -6.23 1.72 -2.18
C VAL A 97 -5.37 1.53 -3.43
N SER A 98 -4.05 1.72 -3.30
CA SER A 98 -3.10 1.51 -4.40
C SER A 98 -3.11 0.07 -4.89
N PHE A 99 -3.19 -0.90 -3.99
CA PHE A 99 -3.25 -2.32 -4.35
C PHE A 99 -4.52 -2.65 -5.14
N VAL A 100 -5.70 -2.23 -4.65
CA VAL A 100 -6.99 -2.47 -5.32
C VAL A 100 -7.04 -1.81 -6.70
N ALA A 101 -6.57 -0.56 -6.81
CA ALA A 101 -6.51 0.14 -8.08
C ALA A 101 -5.62 -0.60 -9.11
N ASN A 102 -4.44 -1.06 -8.68
CA ASN A 102 -3.55 -1.84 -9.52
C ASN A 102 -4.13 -3.20 -9.90
N PHE A 103 -4.84 -3.86 -8.98
CA PHE A 103 -5.52 -5.12 -9.24
C PHE A 103 -6.60 -4.95 -10.33
N VAL A 104 -7.46 -3.94 -10.21
CA VAL A 104 -8.49 -3.65 -11.21
C VAL A 104 -7.85 -3.33 -12.57
N LEU A 105 -6.79 -2.52 -12.58
CA LEU A 105 -6.05 -2.22 -13.81
C LEU A 105 -5.47 -3.49 -14.46
N ALA A 106 -4.91 -4.40 -13.66
CA ALA A 106 -4.39 -5.66 -14.16
C ALA A 106 -5.50 -6.55 -14.75
N MET A 107 -6.68 -6.62 -14.13
CA MET A 107 -7.81 -7.39 -14.65
C MET A 107 -8.32 -6.84 -15.99
N ILE A 108 -8.36 -5.51 -16.14
CA ILE A 108 -8.73 -4.86 -17.41
C ILE A 108 -7.69 -5.15 -18.50
N GLN A 109 -6.41 -5.10 -18.17
CA GLN A 109 -5.34 -5.31 -19.14
C GLN A 109 -5.19 -6.78 -19.58
N TYR A 110 -5.57 -7.73 -18.71
CA TYR A 110 -5.42 -9.17 -18.93
C TYR A 110 -6.73 -9.95 -18.73
N PRO A 111 -7.73 -9.77 -19.62
CA PRO A 111 -9.05 -10.37 -19.47
C PRO A 111 -9.06 -11.90 -19.51
N ALA A 112 -8.03 -12.53 -20.07
CA ALA A 112 -7.88 -13.99 -20.04
C ALA A 112 -7.53 -14.51 -18.62
N VAL A 113 -6.70 -13.76 -17.88
CA VAL A 113 -6.33 -14.09 -16.50
C VAL A 113 -7.52 -13.87 -15.57
N GLN A 114 -8.26 -12.76 -15.76
CA GLN A 114 -9.48 -12.48 -15.02
C GLN A 114 -10.52 -13.59 -15.17
N ARG A 115 -10.83 -14.02 -16.40
CA ARG A 115 -11.81 -15.09 -16.65
C ARG A 115 -11.41 -16.41 -16.00
N ARG A 116 -10.12 -16.74 -16.02
CA ARG A 116 -9.61 -17.94 -15.33
C ARG A 116 -9.76 -17.83 -13.81
N ALA A 117 -9.42 -16.67 -13.24
CA ALA A 117 -9.56 -16.43 -11.80
C ALA A 117 -11.03 -16.54 -11.35
N GLN A 118 -11.95 -15.99 -12.14
CA GLN A 118 -13.39 -16.13 -11.89
C GLN A 118 -13.84 -17.58 -11.97
N ALA A 119 -13.46 -18.33 -13.02
CA ALA A 119 -13.83 -19.74 -13.13
C ALA A 119 -13.31 -20.61 -11.96
N GLU A 120 -12.09 -20.32 -11.47
CA GLU A 120 -11.54 -20.99 -10.28
C GLU A 120 -12.35 -20.64 -9.03
N LEU A 121 -12.70 -19.36 -8.82
CA LEU A 121 -13.55 -18.94 -7.70
C LEU A 121 -14.94 -19.58 -7.78
N ASP A 122 -15.58 -19.56 -8.95
CA ASP A 122 -16.91 -20.13 -9.18
C ASP A 122 -16.92 -21.64 -8.93
N SER A 123 -15.81 -22.34 -9.24
CA SER A 123 -15.68 -23.78 -9.00
C SER A 123 -15.61 -24.16 -7.51
N VAL A 124 -15.05 -23.27 -6.67
CA VAL A 124 -14.90 -23.50 -5.23
C VAL A 124 -16.13 -23.01 -4.46
N LEU A 125 -16.69 -21.87 -4.86
CA LEU A 125 -17.76 -21.20 -4.12
C LEU A 125 -19.16 -21.58 -4.58
N GLY A 126 -19.31 -21.98 -5.85
CA GLY A 126 -20.63 -22.08 -6.49
C GLY A 126 -21.26 -20.70 -6.76
N PRO A 127 -22.46 -20.67 -7.38
CA PRO A 127 -23.09 -19.42 -7.81
C PRO A 127 -23.76 -18.62 -6.69
N ASP A 128 -24.01 -19.21 -5.53
CA ASP A 128 -25.00 -18.70 -4.56
C ASP A 128 -24.39 -17.94 -3.37
N ARG A 129 -23.06 -17.74 -3.32
CA ARG A 129 -22.42 -17.04 -2.20
C ARG A 129 -21.19 -16.21 -2.56
N LEU A 130 -20.99 -15.15 -1.79
CA LEU A 130 -19.76 -14.36 -1.82
C LEU A 130 -18.65 -15.06 -1.01
N PRO A 131 -17.37 -14.83 -1.35
CA PRO A 131 -16.23 -15.38 -0.60
C PRO A 131 -16.26 -14.97 0.87
N THR A 132 -15.98 -15.90 1.79
CA THR A 132 -15.74 -15.60 3.21
C THR A 132 -14.29 -15.91 3.60
N PHE A 133 -13.89 -15.51 4.81
CA PHE A 133 -12.53 -15.82 5.30
C PHE A 133 -12.27 -17.32 5.48
N ASP A 134 -13.34 -18.12 5.64
CA ASP A 134 -13.23 -19.58 5.80
C ASP A 134 -12.79 -20.28 4.51
N ASP A 135 -12.95 -19.61 3.37
CA ASP A 135 -12.55 -20.13 2.07
C ASP A 135 -11.06 -19.88 1.75
N MET A 136 -10.32 -19.21 2.64
CA MET A 136 -8.90 -18.87 2.46
C MET A 136 -7.96 -20.09 2.26
N PRO A 137 -8.21 -21.31 2.80
CA PRO A 137 -7.37 -22.48 2.55
C PRO A 137 -7.31 -22.96 1.08
N PRO A 138 -8.41 -23.07 0.30
CA PRO A 138 -8.36 -23.55 -1.09
C PRO A 138 -7.82 -22.56 -2.15
N TYR A 139 -7.71 -21.25 -1.88
CA TYR A 139 -7.27 -20.26 -2.89
C TYR A 139 -5.75 -20.18 -3.11
N HIS A 140 -4.96 -20.94 -2.35
CA HIS A 140 -3.50 -20.94 -2.43
C HIS A 140 -2.98 -21.29 -3.84
N THR A 141 -3.74 -22.08 -4.62
CA THR A 141 -3.39 -22.41 -6.01
C THR A 141 -3.27 -21.17 -6.92
N PHE A 142 -4.08 -20.13 -6.70
CA PHE A 142 -4.02 -18.88 -7.47
C PHE A 142 -2.76 -18.05 -7.13
N LEU A 143 -2.39 -18.01 -5.84
CA LEU A 143 -1.18 -17.34 -5.35
C LEU A 143 0.11 -18.10 -5.71
N GLN A 144 0.04 -19.42 -5.88
CA GLN A 144 1.15 -20.25 -6.32
C GLN A 144 1.35 -20.28 -7.84
N SER A 145 0.40 -19.76 -8.63
CA SER A 145 0.66 -19.64 -10.06
C SER A 145 1.91 -18.77 -10.28
N PRO A 146 2.95 -19.25 -11.00
CA PRO A 146 4.20 -18.50 -11.16
C PRO A 146 4.01 -17.13 -11.86
N LYS A 147 2.82 -16.92 -12.44
CA LYS A 147 2.40 -15.69 -13.11
C LYS A 147 1.92 -14.60 -12.14
N SER A 148 1.26 -14.92 -11.02
CA SER A 148 0.84 -13.93 -10.02
C SER A 148 2.01 -13.43 -9.16
N ALA A 149 2.97 -14.33 -8.87
CA ALA A 149 4.24 -13.97 -8.22
C ALA A 149 5.06 -12.94 -9.04
N THR A 150 4.87 -12.89 -10.36
CA THR A 150 5.54 -11.91 -11.24
C THR A 150 4.88 -10.54 -11.17
N VAL A 151 3.56 -10.46 -10.91
CA VAL A 151 2.85 -9.18 -10.70
C VAL A 151 3.24 -8.56 -9.36
N GLY A 152 3.27 -9.36 -8.28
CA GLY A 152 3.72 -8.91 -6.95
C GLY A 152 5.20 -8.48 -6.94
N ARG A 153 6.09 -9.26 -7.57
CA ARG A 153 7.52 -8.92 -7.69
C ARG A 153 7.75 -7.72 -8.59
N SER A 154 6.98 -7.56 -9.67
CA SER A 154 7.07 -6.39 -10.55
C SER A 154 6.58 -5.12 -9.87
N CYS A 155 5.52 -5.18 -9.06
CA CYS A 155 5.02 -4.03 -8.28
C CYS A 155 6.03 -3.61 -7.20
N CYS A 156 6.62 -4.58 -6.48
CA CYS A 156 7.67 -4.32 -5.49
C CYS A 156 8.96 -3.76 -6.13
N ARG A 157 9.28 -4.18 -7.36
CA ARG A 157 10.46 -3.68 -8.13
C ARG A 157 10.19 -2.34 -8.83
N LEU A 158 8.93 -1.97 -9.07
CA LEU A 158 8.52 -0.67 -9.61
C LEU A 158 8.65 0.48 -8.60
N GLN A 159 8.48 0.20 -7.30
CA GLN A 159 8.62 1.23 -6.25
C GLN A 159 10.09 1.59 -5.95
N SER A 160 11.06 0.77 -6.34
CA SER A 160 12.47 0.95 -5.99
C SER A 160 13.32 1.67 -7.05
N ARG A 161 12.82 1.84 -8.28
CA ARG A 161 13.52 2.58 -9.35
C ARG A 161 12.53 3.37 -10.19
N THR A 162 12.84 4.63 -10.47
CA THR A 162 12.14 5.50 -11.43
C THR A 162 12.11 4.83 -12.81
N CYS A 163 11.07 4.03 -13.06
CA CYS A 163 11.02 3.14 -14.20
C CYS A 163 10.41 3.88 -15.39
N SER A 164 11.26 4.22 -16.37
CA SER A 164 10.83 4.77 -17.67
C SER A 164 9.81 3.86 -18.36
N ARG A 165 8.85 4.45 -19.09
CA ARG A 165 7.79 3.75 -19.85
C ARG A 165 8.30 2.55 -20.65
N ARG A 166 9.53 2.59 -21.18
CA ARG A 166 10.13 1.48 -21.96
C ARG A 166 10.35 0.21 -21.14
N THR A 167 10.67 0.30 -19.86
CA THR A 167 10.95 -0.86 -19.01
C THR A 167 9.67 -1.63 -18.69
N ILE A 168 8.54 -0.91 -18.51
CA ILE A 168 7.21 -1.50 -18.33
C ILE A 168 6.83 -2.36 -19.54
N TYR A 169 7.00 -1.84 -20.75
CA TYR A 169 6.71 -2.58 -21.98
C TYR A 169 7.61 -3.81 -22.19
N SER A 170 8.90 -3.73 -21.84
CA SER A 170 9.82 -4.88 -21.96
C SER A 170 9.49 -6.03 -21.01
N CYS A 171 8.97 -5.72 -19.82
CA CYS A 171 8.53 -6.71 -18.83
C CYS A 171 7.19 -7.34 -19.26
N LEU A 172 6.28 -6.53 -19.82
CA LEU A 172 5.03 -7.00 -20.44
C LEU A 172 5.26 -7.90 -21.67
N GLN A 173 6.25 -7.61 -22.53
CA GLN A 173 6.58 -8.46 -23.67
C GLN A 173 7.13 -9.84 -23.24
N SER A 174 7.80 -9.91 -22.09
CA SER A 174 8.30 -11.17 -21.54
C SER A 174 7.17 -12.06 -20.99
N LEU A 175 6.03 -11.49 -20.59
CA LEU A 175 4.83 -12.24 -20.20
C LEU A 175 4.09 -12.87 -21.39
N HIS A 176 4.31 -12.36 -22.61
CA HIS A 176 3.66 -12.85 -23.84
C HIS A 176 4.40 -14.03 -24.48
N ARG A 177 5.67 -14.29 -24.13
CA ARG A 177 6.43 -15.46 -24.58
C ARG A 177 6.27 -16.59 -23.57
N GLY A 178 5.33 -17.49 -23.83
CA GLY A 178 5.19 -18.76 -23.09
C GLY A 178 6.41 -19.68 -23.28
N PRO A 179 6.63 -20.66 -22.39
CA PRO A 179 7.81 -21.52 -22.34
C PRO A 179 7.89 -22.63 -23.43
N ASN A 180 7.28 -22.45 -24.61
CA ASN A 180 7.21 -23.50 -25.64
C ASN A 180 8.06 -23.23 -26.89
N THR A 181 9.34 -22.85 -26.73
CA THR A 181 10.29 -22.80 -27.89
C THR A 181 11.75 -23.11 -27.53
N GLN A 182 12.04 -23.88 -26.47
CA GLN A 182 13.40 -24.41 -26.24
C GLN A 182 13.52 -25.94 -26.15
N GLU A 183 12.42 -26.69 -26.30
CA GLU A 183 12.45 -28.16 -26.25
C GLU A 183 12.42 -28.83 -27.64
N SER A 184 12.91 -28.14 -28.68
CA SER A 184 13.02 -28.69 -30.04
C SER A 184 14.40 -28.54 -30.68
N ARG A 185 15.43 -28.18 -29.90
CA ARG A 185 16.83 -28.08 -30.39
C ARG A 185 17.83 -29.06 -29.77
N SER A 186 17.39 -29.99 -28.92
CA SER A 186 18.26 -31.02 -28.34
C SER A 186 18.22 -32.37 -29.06
N ASN A 187 17.37 -32.57 -30.08
CA ASN A 187 17.20 -33.88 -30.73
C ASN A 187 17.62 -33.95 -32.20
N GLN A 188 18.50 -33.06 -32.65
CA GLN A 188 19.02 -33.06 -34.03
C GLN A 188 20.55 -32.92 -34.13
N SER A 189 21.27 -33.37 -33.08
CA SER A 189 22.74 -33.49 -33.10
C SER A 189 23.18 -34.90 -32.68
N SER A 190 22.51 -35.92 -33.23
CA SER A 190 22.88 -37.34 -33.11
C SER A 190 22.66 -38.08 -34.43
N LYS A 191 23.13 -37.50 -35.54
CA LYS A 191 23.34 -38.16 -36.84
C LYS A 191 24.39 -37.38 -37.61
N ILE A 192 25.66 -37.55 -37.24
CA ILE A 192 26.83 -37.78 -38.10
C ILE A 192 27.82 -38.56 -37.22
#